data_AF-A0A4V1URI1-F1
#
_entry.id   AF-A0A4V1URI1-F1
#
_cell.length_a   1.000
_cell.length_b   1.000
_cell.length_c   1.000
_cell.angle_alpha   90.00
_cell.angle_beta   90.00
_cell.angle_gamma   90.00
#
_symmetry.space_group_name_H-M   'P 1'
#
loop_
_entity.id
_entity.type
_entity.pdbx_description
1 polymer ?
#
loop_
_entity_poly.entity_id
_entity_poly.type
_entity_poly.pdbx_seq_one_letter_code
_entity_poly.pdbx_strand_id
1 'polypeptide(L)'
;GGGGGSWEAAVALHITRALQRDPRTRTADGSVKVVVEIDPRGRFISAKLLSSTGDQTLDADISAVLAELAPMNRGRPPGVGARTNLTINLKRTGG
;
A
#
# COMPACT_ATOMS: atom_id res chain seq x y z
N GLY A 1 -4.82 -5.31 -24.44
CA GLY A 1 -4.72 -5.86 -23.08
C GLY A 1 -4.48 -4.73 -22.12
N GLY A 2 -5.47 -4.38 -21.30
CA GLY A 2 -5.38 -3.27 -20.34
C GLY A 2 -5.96 -3.72 -19.02
N GLY A 3 -5.11 -3.87 -18.00
CA GLY A 3 -5.54 -4.36 -16.68
C GLY A 3 -4.56 -4.12 -15.53
N GLY A 4 -3.30 -3.75 -15.82
CA GLY A 4 -2.30 -3.47 -14.78
C GLY A 4 -2.55 -2.16 -14.02
N GLY A 5 -2.79 -1.06 -14.74
CA GLY A 5 -2.91 0.26 -14.13
C GLY A 5 -4.10 0.41 -13.16
N SER A 6 -5.21 -0.29 -13.40
CA SER A 6 -6.39 -0.24 -12.51
C SER A 6 -6.19 -1.07 -11.24
N TRP A 7 -5.40 -2.14 -11.29
CA TRP A 7 -5.06 -2.95 -10.13
C TRP A 7 -4.07 -2.23 -9.22
N GLU A 8 -2.95 -1.76 -9.77
CA GLU A 8 -1.93 -1.03 -9.02
C GLU A 8 -2.50 0.20 -8.32
N ALA A 9 -3.36 0.97 -9.02
CA ALA A 9 -4.08 2.09 -8.43
C ALA A 9 -5.04 1.66 -7.31
N ALA A 10 -5.71 0.52 -7.46
CA ALA A 10 -6.60 -0.01 -6.41
C ALA A 10 -5.82 -0.43 -5.16
N VAL A 11 -4.67 -1.08 -5.34
CA VAL A 11 -3.79 -1.47 -4.23
C VAL A 11 -3.22 -0.24 -3.56
N ALA A 12 -2.72 0.73 -4.33
CA ALA A 12 -2.18 1.98 -3.80
C ALA A 12 -3.23 2.74 -2.97
N LEU A 13 -4.45 2.88 -3.50
CA LEU A 13 -5.56 3.52 -2.78
C LEU A 13 -5.94 2.78 -1.49
N HIS A 14 -5.89 1.45 -1.50
CA HIS A 14 -6.17 0.62 -0.32
C HIS A 14 -5.15 0.87 0.78
N ILE A 15 -3.86 0.88 0.44
CA ILE A 15 -2.76 1.16 1.37
C ILE A 15 -2.83 2.60 1.89
N THR A 16 -3.03 3.58 1.01
CA THR A 16 -3.20 4.99 1.40
C THR A 16 -4.34 5.15 2.41
N ARG A 17 -5.49 4.48 2.19
CA ARG A 17 -6.62 4.53 3.13
C ARG A 17 -6.29 3.89 4.48
N ALA A 18 -5.53 2.80 4.51
CA ALA A 18 -5.10 2.18 5.76
C ALA A 18 -4.19 3.14 6.56
N LEU A 19 -3.19 3.72 5.92
CA LEU A 19 -2.28 4.70 6.54
C LEU A 19 -3.01 5.96 7.01
N GLN A 20 -4.05 6.40 6.30
CA GLN A 20 -4.85 7.56 6.71
C GLN A 20 -5.81 7.27 7.87
N ARG A 21 -6.14 5.99 8.11
CA ARG A 21 -7.00 5.57 9.23
C ARG A 21 -6.22 5.46 10.53
N ASP A 22 -4.94 5.11 10.46
CA ASP A 22 -4.09 5.05 11.63
C ASP A 22 -3.63 6.46 12.05
N PRO A 23 -3.90 6.90 13.30
CA PRO A 23 -3.54 8.24 13.75
C PRO A 23 -2.03 8.51 13.71
N ARG A 24 -1.18 7.47 13.78
CA ARG A 24 0.29 7.59 13.76
C ARG A 24 0.84 7.94 12.39
N THR A 25 0.20 7.45 11.33
CA THR A 25 0.65 7.66 9.94
C THR A 25 -0.19 8.68 9.17
N ARG A 26 -1.33 9.12 9.73
CA ARG A 26 -2.28 10.03 9.04
C ARG A 26 -1.71 11.41 8.71
N THR A 27 -0.79 11.92 9.52
CA THR A 27 -0.17 13.25 9.32
C THR A 27 1.13 13.18 8.52
N ALA A 28 1.54 11.99 8.09
CA ALA A 28 2.76 11.81 7.31
C ALA A 28 2.64 12.48 5.94
N ASP A 29 3.72 13.11 5.49
CA ASP A 29 3.83 13.73 4.16
C ASP A 29 4.96 13.06 3.35
N GLY A 30 4.92 13.23 2.04
CA GLY A 30 5.88 12.66 1.09
C GLY A 30 5.38 11.40 0.40
N SER A 31 6.33 10.61 -0.09
CA SER A 31 6.07 9.39 -0.86
C SER A 31 6.99 8.27 -0.41
N VAL A 32 6.42 7.07 -0.25
CA VAL A 32 7.18 5.87 0.10
C VAL A 32 6.98 4.78 -0.93
N LYS A 33 8.02 3.99 -1.18
CA LYS A 33 7.96 2.78 -1.97
C LYS A 33 7.60 1.61 -1.06
N VAL A 34 6.62 0.83 -1.48
CA VAL A 34 6.20 -0.38 -0.78
C VAL A 34 6.23 -1.56 -1.74
N VAL A 35 6.50 -2.74 -1.20
CA VAL A 35 6.29 -4.00 -1.89
C VAL A 35 5.19 -4.75 -1.19
N VAL A 36 4.26 -5.26 -1.97
CA VAL A 36 3.20 -6.13 -1.48
C VAL A 36 3.14 -7.43 -2.26
N GLU A 37 2.77 -8.49 -1.58
CA GLU A 37 2.45 -9.77 -2.15
C GLU A 37 0.98 -10.08 -1.87
N ILE A 38 0.20 -10.28 -2.92
CA ILE A 38 -1.25 -10.42 -2.83
C ILE A 38 -1.65 -11.74 -3.48
N ASP A 39 -2.42 -12.54 -2.76
CA ASP A 39 -2.96 -13.81 -3.26
C ASP A 39 -4.04 -13.57 -4.35
N PRO A 40 -4.45 -14.61 -5.10
CA PRO A 40 -5.53 -14.48 -6.09
C PRO A 40 -6.88 -14.01 -5.52
N ARG A 41 -7.10 -14.16 -4.21
CA ARG A 41 -8.31 -13.75 -3.49
C ARG A 41 -8.25 -12.30 -2.98
N GLY A 42 -7.14 -11.58 -3.20
CA GLY A 42 -6.98 -10.19 -2.77
C GLY A 42 -6.46 -10.04 -1.33
N ARG A 43 -5.95 -11.10 -0.72
CA ARG A 43 -5.36 -11.07 0.63
C ARG A 43 -3.89 -10.69 0.55
N PHE A 44 -3.46 -9.78 1.41
CA PHE A 44 -2.06 -9.44 1.56
C PHE A 44 -1.34 -10.58 2.28
N ILE A 45 -0.45 -11.27 1.57
CA ILE A 45 0.45 -12.29 2.14
C ILE A 45 1.64 -11.60 2.81
N SER A 46 2.16 -10.54 2.17
CA SER A 46 3.20 -9.71 2.73
C SER A 46 3.06 -8.26 2.27
N ALA A 47 3.43 -7.32 3.13
CA ALA A 47 3.54 -5.90 2.78
C ALA A 47 4.71 -5.30 3.55
N LYS A 48 5.62 -4.65 2.83
CA LYS A 48 6.85 -4.11 3.41
C LYS A 48 7.21 -2.76 2.80
N LEU A 49 7.80 -1.91 3.63
CA LEU A 49 8.39 -0.65 3.21
C LEU A 49 9.72 -0.93 2.48
N LEU A 50 9.89 -0.38 1.27
CA LEU A 50 11.13 -0.47 0.48
C LEU A 50 12.00 0.80 0.57
N SER A 51 11.43 1.92 1.01
CA SER A 51 12.15 3.19 1.17
C SER A 51 11.86 3.81 2.52
N SER A 52 12.86 4.45 3.12
CA SER A 52 12.68 5.23 4.34
C SER A 52 12.04 6.60 4.05
N THR A 53 11.23 7.08 4.98
CA THR A 53 10.74 8.47 5.03
C THR A 53 11.78 9.45 5.57
N GLY A 54 12.89 8.95 6.12
CA GLY A 54 13.87 9.73 6.89
C GLY A 54 13.57 9.80 8.38
N ASP A 55 12.40 9.34 8.83
CA ASP A 55 12.01 9.22 10.23
C ASP A 55 11.81 7.74 10.59
N GLN A 56 12.65 7.22 11.49
CA GLN A 56 12.61 5.82 11.91
C GLN A 56 11.31 5.45 12.64
N THR A 57 10.72 6.39 13.37
CA THR A 57 9.46 6.17 14.08
C THR A 57 8.33 6.04 13.08
N LEU A 58 8.29 6.95 12.10
CA LEU A 58 7.30 6.92 11.03
C LEU A 58 7.44 5.66 10.16
N ASP A 59 8.68 5.25 9.84
CA ASP A 59 8.93 4.03 9.07
C ASP A 59 8.43 2.77 9.82
N ALA A 60 8.62 2.73 11.15
CA ALA A 60 8.13 1.65 12.00
C ALA A 60 6.59 1.63 12.06
N ASP A 61 5.96 2.79 12.21
CA ASP A 61 4.50 2.93 12.23
C ASP A 61 3.87 2.56 10.87
N ILE A 62 4.46 3.02 9.76
CA ILE A 62 4.04 2.61 8.40
C ILE A 62 4.16 1.09 8.25
N SER A 63 5.28 0.51 8.68
CA SER A 63 5.49 -0.94 8.60
C SER A 63 4.48 -1.73 9.44
N ALA A 64 4.10 -1.23 10.61
CA ALA A 64 3.05 -1.82 11.44
C ALA A 64 1.69 -1.79 10.74
N VAL A 65 1.30 -0.64 10.16
CA VAL A 65 0.04 -0.53 9.40
C VAL A 65 0.03 -1.45 8.18
N LEU A 66 1.16 -1.57 7.48
CA LEU A 66 1.30 -2.48 6.34
C LEU A 66 1.12 -3.95 6.75
N ALA A 67 1.65 -4.35 7.91
CA ALA A 67 1.51 -5.71 8.43
C ALA A 67 0.04 -6.04 8.81
N GLU A 68 -0.75 -5.05 9.16
CA GLU A 68 -2.16 -5.19 9.57
C GLU A 68 -3.16 -4.89 8.44
N LEU A 69 -2.70 -4.87 7.18
CA LEU A 69 -3.58 -4.58 6.04
C LEU A 69 -4.72 -5.58 5.93
N ALA A 70 -5.94 -5.05 5.98
CA ALA A 70 -7.14 -5.81 5.65
C ALA A 70 -7.07 -6.31 4.20
N PRO A 71 -7.66 -7.48 3.89
CA PRO A 71 -7.76 -7.95 2.52
C PRO A 71 -8.54 -6.97 1.63
N MET A 72 -8.25 -6.97 0.34
CA MET A 72 -8.99 -6.17 -0.63
C MET A 72 -10.37 -6.79 -0.88
N ASN A 73 -11.36 -5.94 -1.17
CA ASN A 73 -12.72 -6.37 -1.55
C ASN A 73 -12.79 -7.02 -2.94
N ARG A 74 -11.66 -7.20 -3.62
CA ARG A 74 -11.57 -7.78 -4.97
C ARG A 74 -10.35 -8.68 -5.05
N GLY A 75 -10.47 -9.77 -5.80
CA GLY A 75 -9.35 -10.66 -6.11
C GLY A 75 -8.33 -10.01 -7.05
N ARG A 76 -7.11 -10.55 -7.04
CA ARG A 76 -6.07 -10.14 -7.99
C ARG A 76 -6.46 -10.58 -9.40
N PRO A 77 -6.44 -9.68 -10.41
CA PRO A 77 -6.79 -10.04 -11.77
C PRO A 77 -5.87 -11.13 -12.34
N PRO A 78 -6.39 -12.01 -13.23
CA PRO A 78 -5.56 -12.97 -13.94
C PRO A 78 -4.54 -12.24 -14.82
N GLY A 79 -3.31 -12.74 -14.87
CA GLY A 79 -2.20 -12.12 -15.60
C GLY A 79 -1.42 -11.05 -14.81
N VAL A 80 -1.88 -10.65 -13.62
CA VAL A 80 -1.10 -9.81 -12.70
C VAL A 80 -0.28 -10.70 -11.76
N GLY A 81 1.01 -10.37 -11.61
CA GLY A 81 1.93 -11.07 -10.71
C GLY A 81 1.52 -10.92 -9.23
N ALA A 82 1.90 -11.89 -8.39
CA ALA A 82 1.59 -11.84 -6.96
C ALA A 82 2.28 -10.68 -6.25
N ARG A 83 3.49 -10.33 -6.68
CA ARG A 83 4.31 -9.27 -6.12
C ARG A 83 4.09 -7.98 -6.91
N THR A 84 3.82 -6.89 -6.22
CA THR A 84 3.63 -5.55 -6.81
C THR A 84 4.44 -4.54 -6.03
N ASN A 85 5.24 -3.74 -6.73
CA ASN A 85 5.97 -2.61 -6.15
C ASN A 85 5.19 -1.34 -6.48
N LEU A 86 4.92 -0.52 -5.47
CA LEU A 86 4.10 0.68 -5.61
C LEU A 86 4.76 1.86 -4.91
N THR A 87 4.55 3.05 -5.45
CA THR A 87 4.83 4.30 -4.75
C THR A 87 3.53 4.81 -4.14
N ILE A 88 3.51 4.98 -2.82
CA ILE A 88 2.38 5.49 -2.05
C ILE A 88 2.66 6.93 -1.69
N ASN A 89 1.78 7.83 -2.13
CA ASN A 89 1.79 9.22 -1.67
C ASN A 89 1.05 9.27 -0.33
N LEU A 90 1.74 9.75 0.71
CA LEU A 90 1.22 9.83 2.08
C LEU A 90 0.27 11.02 2.23
N LYS A 91 0.47 12.08 1.45
CA LYS A 91 -0.42 13.24 1.43
C LYS A 91 -1.77 12.91 0.81
N ARG A 92 -2.82 13.53 1.34
CA ARG A 92 -4.08 13.74 0.61
C ARG A 92 -3.72 14.58 -0.63
N THR A 93 -3.82 14.01 -1.84
CA THR A 93 -4.18 14.82 -3.01
C THR A 93 -5.58 15.35 -2.77
N GLY A 94 -5.67 16.38 -1.92
CA GLY A 94 -6.86 17.19 -1.76
C GLY A 94 -6.88 18.11 -2.96
N GLY A 95 -7.85 17.91 -3.84
CA GLY A 95 -8.40 19.02 -4.60
C GLY A 95 -9.08 20.01 -3.67
#